data_AF-A0A822X9B8-F1
#
_entry.id   AF-A0A822X9B8-F1
#
_cell.length_a   1.000
_cell.length_b   1.000
_cell.length_c   1.000
_cell.angle_alpha   90.00
_cell.angle_beta   90.00
_cell.angle_gamma   90.00
#
_symmetry.space_group_name_H-M   'P 1'
#
loop_
_entity.id
_entity.type
_entity.pdbx_description
1 polymer ?
#
loop_
_entity_poly.entity_id
_entity_poly.type
_entity_poly.pdbx_seq_one_letter_code
_entity_poly.pdbx_strand_id
1 'polypeptide(L)'
;MVIPLRAAWKVPRSRRANRAMAEVRKHVHRHMKVSDDEKIWIDEDVNHAIWARGMQKPPRKIRVVCTREEGFPIEVKLMED
;
A
#
# COMPACT_ATOMS: atom_id res chain seq x y z
N MET A 1 -6.40 -2.82 -8.48
CA MET A 1 -5.73 -1.49 -8.63
C MET A 1 -4.22 -1.68 -8.71
N VAL A 2 -3.51 -0.94 -9.56
CA VAL A 2 -2.03 -1.00 -9.65
C VAL A 2 -1.43 0.26 -9.04
N ILE A 3 -0.66 0.11 -7.96
CA ILE A 3 -0.05 1.22 -7.22
C ILE A 3 1.41 1.40 -7.63
N PRO A 4 1.81 2.54 -8.23
CA PRO A 4 3.20 2.82 -8.54
C PRO A 4 3.95 3.34 -7.30
N LEU A 5 4.96 2.60 -6.83
CA LEU A 5 5.77 2.93 -5.65
C LEU A 5 7.00 3.79 -5.97
N ARG A 6 6.97 4.52 -7.10
CA ARG A 6 8.08 5.39 -7.54
C ARG A 6 8.47 6.45 -6.51
N ALA A 7 7.52 6.91 -5.70
CA ALA A 7 7.76 7.90 -4.65
C ALA A 7 8.69 7.37 -3.55
N ALA A 8 8.73 6.06 -3.31
CA ALA A 8 9.64 5.43 -2.36
C ALA A 8 11.12 5.63 -2.75
N TRP A 9 11.43 5.91 -4.02
CA TRP A 9 12.81 6.14 -4.47
C TRP A 9 13.31 7.56 -4.24
N LYS A 10 12.42 8.48 -3.82
CA LYS A 10 12.78 9.86 -3.45
C LYS A 10 13.35 9.99 -2.03
N VAL A 11 13.28 8.94 -1.23
CA VAL A 11 13.79 8.92 0.16
C VAL A 11 15.09 8.12 0.26
N PRO A 12 15.89 8.32 1.33
CA PRO A 12 17.09 7.53 1.58
C PRO A 12 16.83 6.02 1.57
N ARG A 13 17.85 5.23 1.20
CA ARG A 13 17.74 3.78 1.03
C ARG A 13 17.17 3.08 2.26
N SER A 14 17.54 3.51 3.46
CA SER A 14 17.07 2.98 4.75
C SER A 14 15.61 3.32 5.09
N ARG A 15 14.86 4.04 4.24
CA ARG A 15 13.46 4.40 4.55
C ARG A 15 12.49 4.04 3.43
N ARG A 16 12.93 3.32 2.41
CA ARG A 16 12.15 3.11 1.18
C ARG A 16 10.95 2.21 1.40
N ALA A 17 11.09 1.07 2.08
CA ALA A 17 9.95 0.20 2.37
C ALA A 17 8.87 0.92 3.21
N ASN A 18 9.29 1.64 4.26
CA ASN A 18 8.39 2.50 5.05
C ASN A 18 7.66 3.53 4.16
N ARG A 19 8.40 4.19 3.26
CA ARG A 19 7.79 5.14 2.33
C ARG A 19 6.85 4.48 1.32
N ALA A 20 7.15 3.25 0.89
CA ALA A 20 6.28 2.49 0.00
C ALA A 20 4.93 2.17 0.67
N MET A 21 4.94 1.72 1.93
CA MET A 21 3.71 1.50 2.71
C MET A 21 2.88 2.78 2.85
N ALA A 22 3.54 3.92 3.14
CA ALA A 22 2.85 5.20 3.18
C ALA A 22 2.26 5.60 1.82
N GLU A 23 2.94 5.29 0.72
CA GLU A 23 2.45 5.58 -0.63
C GLU A 23 1.25 4.69 -1.00
N VAL A 24 1.23 3.42 -0.58
CA VAL A 24 0.04 2.55 -0.71
C VAL A 24 -1.15 3.17 -0.01
N ARG A 25 -1.02 3.52 1.28
CA ARG A 25 -2.10 4.14 2.06
C ARG A 25 -2.61 5.42 1.40
N LYS A 26 -1.70 6.29 0.95
CA LYS A 26 -2.04 7.54 0.26
C LYS A 26 -2.77 7.30 -1.05
N HIS A 27 -2.34 6.31 -1.84
CA HIS A 27 -2.95 6.00 -3.12
C HIS A 27 -4.37 5.45 -2.93
N VAL A 28 -4.55 4.52 -1.99
CA VAL A 28 -5.87 3.96 -1.63
C VAL A 28 -6.79 5.07 -1.13
N HIS A 29 -6.32 5.91 -0.20
CA HIS A 29 -7.11 7.04 0.34
C HIS A 29 -7.65 7.95 -0.77
N ARG A 30 -6.78 8.34 -1.73
CA ARG A 30 -7.18 9.20 -2.85
C ARG A 30 -8.17 8.53 -3.80
N HIS A 31 -7.91 7.29 -4.20
CA HIS A 31 -8.66 6.64 -5.28
C HIS A 31 -9.96 5.99 -4.80
N MET A 32 -10.04 5.58 -3.54
CA MET A 32 -11.26 5.06 -2.92
C MET A 32 -12.16 6.16 -2.33
N LYS A 33 -11.70 7.43 -2.36
CA LYS A 33 -12.40 8.59 -1.78
C LYS A 33 -12.79 8.33 -0.31
N VAL A 34 -11.80 7.88 0.45
CA VAL A 34 -11.96 7.52 1.86
C VAL A 34 -12.24 8.79 2.66
N SER A 35 -13.36 8.80 3.39
CA SER A 35 -13.70 9.91 4.29
C SER A 35 -12.91 9.82 5.59
N ASP A 36 -12.88 10.90 6.38
CA ASP A 36 -12.04 10.98 7.59
C ASP A 36 -12.46 9.98 8.69
N ASP A 37 -13.70 9.51 8.64
CA ASP A 37 -14.28 8.50 9.53
C ASP A 37 -13.94 7.05 9.11
N GLU A 38 -13.49 6.84 7.87
CA GLU A 38 -13.16 5.52 7.35
C GLU A 38 -11.70 5.15 7.59
N LYS A 39 -11.49 3.94 8.10
CA LYS A 39 -10.14 3.39 8.34
C LYS A 39 -9.70 2.54 7.16
N ILE A 40 -8.40 2.61 6.85
CA ILE A 40 -7.76 1.72 5.86
C ILE A 40 -6.98 0.65 6.61
N TRP A 41 -7.39 -0.60 6.41
CA TRP A 41 -6.70 -1.78 6.90
C TRP A 41 -5.92 -2.41 5.74
N ILE A 42 -4.63 -2.58 5.93
CA ILE A 42 -3.72 -3.14 4.93
C ILE A 42 -3.35 -4.53 5.42
N ASP A 43 -3.63 -5.52 4.59
CA ASP A 43 -3.33 -6.91 4.89
C ASP A 43 -1.82 -7.15 5.07
N GLU A 44 -1.48 -8.16 5.86
CA GLU A 44 -0.09 -8.50 6.16
C GLU A 44 0.67 -8.91 4.89
N ASP A 45 0.04 -9.60 3.95
CA ASP A 45 0.67 -10.06 2.71
C ASP A 45 1.18 -8.90 1.85
N VAL A 46 0.47 -7.77 1.88
CA VAL A 46 0.92 -6.53 1.21
C VAL A 46 2.19 -6.01 1.85
N ASN A 47 2.29 -6.08 3.19
CA ASN A 47 3.50 -5.71 3.91
C ASN A 47 4.64 -6.68 3.56
N HIS A 48 4.43 -8.00 3.66
CA HIS A 48 5.44 -9.00 3.28
C HIS A 48 5.94 -8.80 1.85
N ALA A 49 5.05 -8.56 0.88
CA ALA A 49 5.42 -8.29 -0.50
C ALA A 49 6.29 -7.03 -0.67
N ILE A 50 6.01 -5.97 0.09
CA ILE A 50 6.81 -4.73 0.07
C ILE A 50 8.20 -4.95 0.69
N TRP A 51 8.28 -5.76 1.74
CA TRP A 51 9.50 -6.03 2.50
C TRP A 51 10.30 -7.24 2.01
N ALA A 52 9.80 -8.01 1.04
CA ALA A 52 10.40 -9.28 0.56
C ALA A 52 11.87 -9.17 0.11
N ARG A 53 12.31 -8.00 -0.36
CA ARG A 53 13.71 -7.74 -0.79
C ARG A 53 14.49 -6.86 0.19
N GLY A 54 13.98 -6.76 1.42
CA GLY A 54 14.48 -5.90 2.48
C GLY A 54 14.10 -4.43 2.31
N MET A 55 14.46 -3.64 3.32
CA MET A 55 14.07 -2.23 3.48
C MET A 55 14.49 -1.32 2.31
N GLN A 56 15.61 -1.64 1.64
CA GLN A 56 16.23 -0.77 0.63
C GLN A 56 15.69 -0.94 -0.79
N LYS A 57 15.04 -2.07 -1.09
CA LYS A 57 14.67 -2.47 -2.45
C LYS A 57 13.19 -2.90 -2.54
N PRO A 58 12.23 -2.06 -2.09
CA PRO A 58 10.82 -2.39 -2.27
C PRO A 58 10.47 -2.50 -3.77
N PRO A 59 9.41 -3.24 -4.13
CA PRO A 59 8.95 -3.36 -5.50
C PRO A 59 8.59 -2.00 -6.12
N ARG A 60 8.69 -1.87 -7.44
CA ARG A 60 8.41 -0.60 -8.16
C ARG A 60 6.92 -0.35 -8.35
N LYS A 61 6.12 -1.42 -8.39
CA LYS A 61 4.67 -1.42 -8.52
C LYS A 61 4.13 -2.57 -7.67
N ILE A 62 2.93 -2.42 -7.13
CA ILE A 62 2.20 -3.48 -6.44
C ILE A 62 0.76 -3.51 -6.95
N ARG A 63 0.23 -4.71 -7.20
CA ARG A 63 -1.17 -4.92 -7.58
C ARG A 63 -1.93 -5.28 -6.32
N VAL A 64 -3.00 -4.55 -6.05
CA VAL A 64 -3.84 -4.77 -4.86
C VAL A 64 -5.31 -4.83 -5.24
N VAL A 65 -6.07 -5.57 -4.47
CA VAL A 65 -7.53 -5.56 -4.48
C VAL A 65 -7.99 -4.78 -3.24
N CYS A 66 -8.92 -3.84 -3.44
CA CYS A 66 -9.49 -3.08 -2.34
C CYS A 66 -10.98 -3.42 -2.23
N THR A 67 -11.42 -3.78 -1.04
CA THR A 67 -12.82 -4.08 -0.74
C THR A 67 -13.36 -3.03 0.23
N ARG A 68 -14.58 -2.54 -0.03
CA ARG A 68 -15.28 -1.58 0.83
C ARG A 68 -16.63 -2.18 1.21
N GLU A 69 -16.83 -2.37 2.50
CA GLU A 69 -18.07 -2.87 3.10
C GLU A 69 -18.58 -1.85 4.11
N GLU A 70 -19.90 -1.72 4.22
CA GLU A 70 -20.52 -0.75 5.13
C GLU A 70 -20.25 -1.12 6.60
N GLY A 71 -19.72 -0.18 7.37
CA GLY A 71 -19.36 -0.40 8.78
C GLY A 71 -18.00 -1.06 9.02
N PHE A 72 -17.26 -1.42 7.97
CA PHE A 72 -15.92 -2.03 8.07
C PHE A 72 -14.82 -1.13 7.49
N PRO A 73 -13.57 -1.25 7.98
CA PRO A 73 -12.43 -0.61 7.34
C PRO A 73 -12.26 -1.07 5.89
N ILE A 74 -11.78 -0.17 5.03
CA ILE A 74 -11.41 -0.54 3.66
C ILE A 74 -10.22 -1.48 3.73
N GLU A 75 -10.44 -2.70 3.24
CA GLU A 75 -9.48 -3.78 3.24
C GLU A 75 -8.65 -3.73 1.95
N VAL A 76 -7.32 -3.80 2.10
CA VAL A 76 -6.36 -3.80 0.99
C VAL A 76 -5.58 -5.11 1.00
N LYS A 77 -5.87 -5.98 0.03
CA LYS A 77 -5.23 -7.29 -0.15
C LYS A 77 -4.28 -7.31 -1.35
N LEU A 78 -3.29 -8.18 -1.31
CA LEU A 78 -2.43 -8.44 -2.46
C LEU A 78 -3.26 -9.12 -3.55
N MET A 79 -3.09 -8.70 -4.80
CA MET A 79 -3.69 -9.42 -5.92
C MET A 79 -2.79 -10.60 -6.25
N GLU A 80 -3.28 -11.83 -6.04
CA GLU A 80 -2.65 -13.03 -6.60
C GLU A 80 -2.80 -12.99 -8.13
N ASP A 81 -1.75 -13.40 -8.84
CA ASP A 81 -1.75 -13.50 -10.31
C ASP A 81 -2.47 -14.77 -10.77
#